data_AF-A0A8T5Q5B2-F1
#
_entry.id   AF-A0A8T5Q5B2-F1
#
_cell.length_a   1.000
_cell.length_b   1.000
_cell.length_c   1.000
_cell.angle_alpha   90.00
_cell.angle_beta   90.00
_cell.angle_gamma   90.00
#
_symmetry.space_group_name_H-M   'P 1'
#
loop_
_entity.id
_entity.type
_entity.pdbx_description
1 polymer ?
#
loop_
_entity_poly.entity_id
_entity_poly.type
_entity_poly.pdbx_seq_one_letter_code
_entity_poly.pdbx_strand_id
1 'polypeptide(L)'
;MKKKSILGWITSVICIIIISVWSYWGIGEAFHEGWFHISLWQNLSLTFIQYLSVPIIFLVVSLIAMNFRRLGAGLFLALSIFSIFFFDSPSGRFLIFIPLLLFALGFYFGEFKYKKIIAISFVVIFLLIILSIGIPQFIKVENRFNDNNFGLRIIKGNDVTLNWAAEGVGFPLHGTDWQTAKNNCEQLEGDWRLPTREEIVRSMTRKNKNAGGSIVNGIAQYEIRPDKETPLWNPNSQVIYYWTSESKNEQRAYLVAYNGYILDRSKTSAPNYQGYRCVKDI
;
A
#
# COMPACT_ATOMS: atom_id res chain seq x y z
N MET A 1 -2.76 -38.14 24.64
CA MET A 1 -2.95 -38.10 23.17
C MET A 1 -3.93 -37.03 22.69
N LYS A 2 -5.19 -36.97 23.15
CA LYS A 2 -6.16 -35.98 22.62
C LYS A 2 -5.71 -34.50 22.75
N LYS A 3 -5.15 -34.09 23.91
CA LYS A 3 -4.73 -32.69 24.16
C LYS A 3 -3.64 -32.17 23.20
N LYS A 4 -2.61 -32.96 22.90
CA LYS A 4 -1.52 -32.57 21.97
C LYS A 4 -2.01 -32.44 20.52
N SER A 5 -2.92 -33.32 20.11
CA SER A 5 -3.57 -33.25 18.81
C SER A 5 -4.45 -32.00 18.66
N ILE A 6 -5.23 -31.67 19.70
CA ILE A 6 -6.03 -30.43 19.75
C ILE A 6 -5.12 -29.20 19.63
N LEU A 7 -4.01 -29.18 20.37
CA LEU A 7 -3.03 -28.08 20.28
C LEU A 7 -2.44 -27.94 18.87
N GLY A 8 -2.11 -29.05 18.21
CA GLY A 8 -1.62 -29.03 16.82
C GLY A 8 -2.65 -28.46 15.84
N TRP A 9 -3.93 -28.81 16.01
CA TRP A 9 -5.02 -28.25 15.20
C TRP A 9 -5.22 -26.75 15.44
N ILE A 10 -5.29 -26.32 16.71
CA ILE A 10 -5.43 -24.90 17.07
C ILE A 10 -4.26 -24.10 16.46
N THR A 11 -3.03 -24.58 16.63
CA THR A 11 -1.82 -23.94 16.08
C THR A 11 -1.93 -23.80 14.56
N SER A 12 -2.39 -24.85 13.86
CA SER A 12 -2.53 -24.85 12.40
C SER A 12 -3.60 -23.87 11.93
N VAL A 13 -4.75 -23.82 12.60
CA VAL A 13 -5.86 -22.92 12.26
C VAL A 13 -5.45 -21.46 12.43
N ILE A 14 -4.85 -21.11 13.57
CA ILE A 14 -4.38 -19.74 13.82
C ILE A 14 -3.31 -19.35 12.77
N CYS A 15 -2.40 -20.28 12.43
CA CYS A 15 -1.40 -20.03 11.40
C CYS A 15 -2.03 -19.75 10.02
N ILE A 16 -3.05 -20.52 9.61
CA ILE A 16 -3.80 -20.27 8.37
C ILE A 16 -4.42 -18.89 8.39
N ILE A 17 -5.04 -18.49 9.50
CA ILE A 17 -5.68 -17.18 9.63
C ILE A 17 -4.63 -16.08 9.44
N ILE A 18 -3.47 -16.19 10.08
CA ILE A 18 -2.39 -15.19 9.96
C ILE A 18 -1.85 -15.15 8.53
N ILE A 19 -1.53 -16.29 7.91
CA ILE A 19 -1.09 -16.34 6.52
C ILE A 19 -2.14 -15.69 5.62
N SER A 20 -3.42 -15.97 5.85
CA SER A 20 -4.51 -15.42 5.04
C SER A 20 -4.64 -13.90 5.15
N VAL A 21 -4.65 -13.38 6.39
CA VAL A 21 -4.76 -11.94 6.66
C VAL A 21 -3.58 -11.18 6.04
N TRP A 22 -2.35 -11.68 6.25
CA TRP A 22 -1.16 -11.05 5.70
C TRP A 22 -1.04 -11.20 4.19
N SER A 23 -1.55 -12.28 3.60
CA SER A 23 -1.60 -12.43 2.14
C SER A 23 -2.58 -11.45 1.52
N TYR A 24 -3.77 -11.30 2.14
CA TYR A 24 -4.79 -10.36 1.70
C TYR A 24 -4.30 -8.92 1.78
N TRP A 25 -3.72 -8.53 2.91
CA TRP A 25 -3.15 -7.19 3.08
C TRP A 25 -1.97 -6.96 2.14
N GLY A 26 -1.01 -7.89 2.09
CA GLY A 26 0.20 -7.76 1.28
C GLY A 26 -0.10 -7.65 -0.21
N ILE A 27 -0.99 -8.48 -0.76
CA ILE A 27 -1.35 -8.37 -2.19
C ILE A 27 -2.12 -7.08 -2.47
N GLY A 28 -2.96 -6.62 -1.53
CA GLY A 28 -3.67 -5.34 -1.66
C GLY A 28 -2.73 -4.14 -1.70
N GLU A 29 -1.79 -4.07 -0.75
CA GLU A 29 -0.79 -3.00 -0.69
C GLU A 29 0.18 -3.03 -1.88
N ALA A 30 0.55 -4.24 -2.36
CA ALA A 30 1.39 -4.37 -3.54
C ALA A 30 0.78 -3.60 -4.72
N PHE A 31 -0.51 -3.79 -5.02
CA PHE A 31 -1.16 -3.07 -6.12
C PHE A 31 -1.56 -1.63 -5.77
N HIS A 32 -1.74 -1.31 -4.49
CA HIS A 32 -2.05 0.04 -4.05
C HIS A 32 -0.86 0.99 -4.20
N GLU A 33 0.34 0.54 -3.78
CA GLU A 33 1.55 1.37 -3.66
C GLU A 33 2.74 0.88 -4.50
N GLY A 34 2.87 -0.44 -4.73
CA GLY A 34 4.07 -1.07 -5.29
C GLY A 34 4.07 -1.27 -6.81
N TRP A 35 2.89 -1.29 -7.45
CA TRP A 35 2.78 -1.50 -8.89
C TRP A 35 2.85 -0.18 -9.67
N PHE A 36 4.07 0.30 -9.86
CA PHE A 36 4.39 1.52 -10.63
C PHE A 36 5.65 1.37 -11.51
N HIS A 37 6.37 0.25 -11.47
CA HIS A 37 7.50 0.06 -12.39
C HIS A 37 7.00 -0.28 -13.80
N ILE A 38 7.74 0.16 -14.82
CA ILE A 38 7.50 -0.26 -16.20
C ILE A 38 7.88 -1.74 -16.38
N SER A 39 8.90 -2.22 -15.66
CA SER A 39 9.33 -3.61 -15.71
C SER A 39 8.41 -4.50 -14.88
N LEU A 40 7.79 -5.48 -15.53
CA LEU A 40 7.00 -6.54 -14.87
C LEU A 40 7.81 -7.24 -13.77
N TRP A 41 9.08 -7.54 -14.03
CA TRP A 41 9.93 -8.22 -13.06
C TRP A 41 10.19 -7.39 -11.81
N GLN A 42 10.36 -6.07 -11.96
CA GLN A 42 10.51 -5.18 -10.80
C GLN A 42 9.24 -5.16 -9.95
N ASN A 43 8.05 -5.05 -10.57
CA ASN A 43 6.78 -5.10 -9.85
C ASN A 43 6.56 -6.45 -9.15
N LEU A 44 6.88 -7.57 -9.81
CA LEU A 44 6.79 -8.90 -9.22
C LEU A 44 7.78 -9.08 -8.07
N SER A 45 9.04 -8.68 -8.25
CA SER A 45 10.05 -8.71 -7.19
C SER A 45 9.59 -7.90 -5.99
N LEU A 46 9.11 -6.67 -6.18
CA LEU A 46 8.61 -5.84 -5.09
C LEU A 46 7.40 -6.50 -4.40
N THR A 47 6.47 -7.06 -5.17
CA THR A 47 5.29 -7.78 -4.65
C THR A 47 5.70 -8.94 -3.74
N PHE A 48 6.60 -9.81 -4.20
CA PHE A 48 6.97 -11.02 -3.46
C PHE A 48 7.97 -10.77 -2.32
N ILE A 49 8.93 -9.85 -2.53
CA ILE A 49 10.02 -9.60 -1.58
C ILE A 49 9.62 -8.58 -0.51
N GLN A 50 8.86 -7.54 -0.86
CA GLN A 50 8.46 -6.54 0.12
C GLN A 50 7.09 -6.87 0.71
N TYR A 51 6.07 -6.96 -0.14
CA TYR A 51 4.68 -6.99 0.33
C TYR A 51 4.18 -8.37 0.77
N LEU A 52 4.65 -9.46 0.15
CA LEU A 52 4.29 -10.84 0.52
C LEU A 52 5.36 -11.56 1.36
N SER A 53 6.41 -10.86 1.80
CA SER A 53 7.48 -11.46 2.62
C SER A 53 6.95 -12.10 3.90
N VAL A 54 6.12 -11.38 4.65
CA VAL A 54 5.55 -11.85 5.92
C VAL A 54 4.76 -13.16 5.74
N PRO A 55 3.72 -13.25 4.88
CA PRO A 55 2.97 -14.49 4.73
C PRO A 55 3.83 -15.63 4.15
N ILE A 56 4.82 -15.34 3.29
CA ILE A 56 5.76 -16.35 2.76
C ILE A 56 6.65 -16.90 3.87
N ILE A 57 7.22 -16.05 4.73
CA ILE A 57 8.04 -16.48 5.87
C ILE A 57 7.21 -17.35 6.81
N PHE A 58 5.99 -16.93 7.16
CA PHE A 58 5.10 -17.73 7.99
C PHE A 58 4.76 -19.08 7.34
N LEU A 59 4.46 -19.09 6.05
CA LEU A 59 4.20 -20.32 5.30
C LEU A 59 5.38 -21.28 5.37
N VAL A 60 6.58 -20.82 4.97
CA VAL A 60 7.79 -21.64 4.92
C VAL A 60 8.18 -22.17 6.30
N VAL A 61 8.23 -21.29 7.31
CA VAL A 61 8.63 -21.69 8.67
C VAL A 61 7.60 -22.67 9.27
N SER A 62 6.32 -22.50 8.99
CA SER A 62 5.28 -23.43 9.47
C SER A 62 5.37 -24.80 8.80
N LEU A 63 5.67 -24.85 7.49
CA LEU A 63 5.93 -26.10 6.78
C LEU A 63 7.16 -26.82 7.35
N ILE A 64 8.23 -26.09 7.67
CA ILE A 64 9.41 -26.64 8.35
C ILE A 64 9.03 -27.16 9.73
N ALA A 65 8.29 -26.39 10.53
CA ALA A 65 7.92 -26.73 11.90
C ALA A 65 7.05 -27.99 12.01
N MET A 66 6.17 -28.23 11.04
CA MET A 66 5.38 -29.47 10.99
C MET A 66 6.24 -30.72 10.77
N ASN A 67 7.33 -30.59 10.01
CA ASN A 67 8.23 -31.71 9.69
C ASN A 67 9.35 -31.87 10.73
N PHE A 68 9.89 -30.76 11.22
CA PHE A 68 11.03 -30.68 12.13
C PHE A 68 10.69 -29.81 13.34
N ARG A 69 9.96 -30.38 14.32
CA ARG A 69 9.40 -29.63 15.46
C ARG A 69 10.41 -28.75 16.20
N ARG A 70 11.60 -29.28 16.49
CA ARG A 70 12.65 -28.54 17.22
C ARG A 70 13.21 -27.39 16.39
N LEU A 71 13.50 -27.64 15.11
CA LEU A 71 14.02 -26.63 14.21
C LEU A 71 13.01 -25.51 13.97
N GLY A 72 11.76 -25.86 13.65
CA GLY A 72 10.71 -24.86 13.42
C GLY A 72 10.35 -24.05 14.65
N ALA A 73 10.30 -24.67 15.84
CA ALA A 73 10.14 -23.93 17.09
C ALA A 73 11.31 -22.96 17.32
N GLY A 74 12.55 -23.39 17.04
CA GLY A 74 13.73 -22.53 17.08
C GLY A 74 13.65 -21.36 16.11
N LEU A 75 13.16 -21.59 14.88
CA LEU A 75 12.96 -20.53 13.88
C LEU A 75 11.90 -19.51 14.32
N PHE A 76 10.75 -19.97 14.84
CA PHE A 76 9.73 -19.05 15.38
C PHE A 76 10.23 -18.28 16.59
N LEU A 77 11.01 -18.90 17.47
CA LEU A 77 11.65 -18.23 18.60
C LEU A 77 12.65 -17.16 18.10
N ALA A 78 13.49 -17.49 17.12
CA ALA A 78 14.42 -16.55 16.52
C ALA A 78 13.68 -15.35 15.88
N LEU A 79 12.60 -15.60 15.14
CA LEU A 79 11.74 -14.55 14.58
C LEU A 79 11.09 -13.69 15.67
N SER A 80 10.65 -14.31 16.77
CA SER A 80 10.09 -13.57 17.91
C SER A 80 11.13 -12.61 18.49
N ILE A 81 12.35 -13.08 18.77
CA ILE A 81 13.45 -12.26 19.29
C ILE A 81 13.79 -11.14 18.31
N PHE A 82 13.92 -11.47 17.02
CA PHE A 82 14.16 -10.49 15.96
C PHE A 82 13.12 -9.36 15.97
N SER A 83 11.82 -9.68 16.13
CA SER A 83 10.75 -8.69 16.13
C SER A 83 10.87 -7.65 17.24
N ILE A 84 11.48 -8.00 18.39
CA ILE A 84 11.72 -7.04 19.49
C ILE A 84 12.69 -5.94 19.04
N PHE A 85 13.71 -6.29 18.25
CA PHE A 85 14.72 -5.36 17.78
C PHE A 85 14.30 -4.64 16.50
N PHE A 86 13.44 -5.26 15.68
CA PHE A 86 13.04 -4.72 14.39
C PHE A 86 11.99 -3.61 14.46
N PHE A 87 11.02 -3.71 15.39
CA PHE A 87 9.95 -2.72 15.49
C PHE A 87 10.30 -1.62 16.49
N ASP A 88 10.14 -0.35 16.11
CA ASP A 88 10.46 0.78 16.98
C ASP A 88 9.42 0.99 18.10
N SER A 89 8.14 0.70 17.83
CA SER A 89 7.08 0.92 18.82
C SER A 89 6.96 -0.26 19.81
N PRO A 90 6.84 0.01 21.13
CA PRO A 90 6.63 -1.04 22.12
C PRO A 90 5.39 -1.90 21.80
N SER A 91 4.28 -1.28 21.38
CA SER A 91 3.07 -2.01 20.99
C SER A 91 3.32 -2.93 19.79
N GLY A 92 4.05 -2.46 18.77
CA GLY A 92 4.42 -3.29 17.62
C GLY A 92 5.28 -4.49 18.01
N ARG A 93 6.25 -4.30 18.91
CA ARG A 93 7.08 -5.38 19.45
C ARG A 93 6.22 -6.46 20.09
N PHE A 94 5.34 -6.10 21.04
CA PHE A 94 4.54 -7.10 21.76
C PHE A 94 3.48 -7.78 20.88
N LEU A 95 2.85 -7.03 19.98
CA LEU A 95 1.84 -7.57 19.07
C LEU A 95 2.39 -8.64 18.11
N ILE A 96 3.69 -8.58 17.77
CA ILE A 96 4.33 -9.56 16.90
C ILE A 96 5.07 -10.64 17.71
N PHE A 97 5.75 -10.25 18.78
CA PHE A 97 6.51 -11.16 19.63
C PHE A 97 5.63 -12.26 20.24
N ILE A 98 4.51 -11.89 20.86
CA ILE A 98 3.67 -12.84 21.60
C ILE A 98 3.10 -13.93 20.68
N PRO A 99 2.47 -13.62 19.52
CA PRO A 99 2.01 -14.66 18.59
C PRO A 99 3.13 -15.58 18.11
N LEU A 100 4.31 -15.03 17.76
CA LEU A 100 5.45 -15.83 17.31
C LEU A 100 5.95 -16.80 18.40
N LEU A 101 6.03 -16.34 19.65
CA LEU A 101 6.37 -17.20 20.78
C LEU A 101 5.33 -18.30 21.01
N LEU A 102 4.04 -17.96 20.91
CA LEU A 102 2.96 -18.94 21.01
C LEU A 102 3.03 -19.98 19.87
N PHE A 103 3.43 -19.59 18.66
CA PHE A 103 3.69 -20.56 17.59
C PHE A 103 4.89 -21.46 17.88
N ALA A 104 5.99 -20.91 18.40
CA ALA A 104 7.14 -21.72 18.80
C ALA A 104 6.72 -22.82 19.78
N LEU A 105 5.94 -22.47 20.81
CA LEU A 105 5.40 -23.41 21.78
C LEU A 105 4.39 -24.38 21.15
N GLY A 106 3.47 -23.87 20.32
CA GLY A 106 2.42 -24.65 19.66
C GLY A 106 2.99 -25.73 18.73
N PHE A 107 3.99 -25.40 17.91
CA PHE A 107 4.66 -26.35 17.03
C PHE A 107 5.57 -27.32 17.78
N TYR A 108 6.18 -26.90 18.89
CA TYR A 108 7.03 -27.77 19.71
C TYR A 108 6.22 -28.84 20.44
N PHE A 109 5.14 -28.45 21.11
CA PHE A 109 4.33 -29.34 21.95
C PHE A 109 3.16 -30.01 21.22
N GLY A 110 2.71 -29.45 20.10
CA GLY A 110 1.60 -29.95 19.30
C GLY A 110 1.93 -31.22 18.50
N GLU A 111 0.94 -32.09 18.33
CA GLU A 111 1.02 -33.27 17.48
C GLU A 111 0.18 -33.09 16.21
N PHE A 112 0.85 -33.04 15.05
CA PHE A 112 0.21 -32.85 13.74
C PHE A 112 -0.03 -34.22 13.08
N LYS A 113 -1.24 -34.78 13.23
CA LYS A 113 -1.60 -36.10 12.69
C LYS A 113 -1.74 -36.10 11.16
N TYR A 114 -2.32 -35.04 10.58
CA TYR A 114 -2.64 -34.94 9.15
C TYR A 114 -1.76 -33.91 8.43
N LYS A 115 -0.43 -34.03 8.58
CA LYS A 115 0.54 -33.04 8.10
C LYS A 115 0.36 -32.67 6.62
N LYS A 116 0.13 -33.67 5.75
CA LYS A 116 -0.05 -33.45 4.31
C LYS A 116 -1.26 -32.57 4.02
N ILE A 117 -2.40 -32.84 4.65
CA ILE A 117 -3.63 -32.06 4.47
C ILE A 117 -3.40 -30.63 4.96
N ILE A 118 -2.82 -30.45 6.14
CA ILE A 118 -2.55 -29.12 6.71
C ILE A 118 -1.58 -28.33 5.82
N ALA A 119 -0.50 -28.96 5.34
CA ALA A 119 0.47 -28.33 4.45
C ALA A 119 -0.17 -27.91 3.11
N ILE A 120 -0.99 -28.78 2.50
CA ILE A 120 -1.74 -28.46 1.29
C ILE A 120 -2.69 -27.29 1.55
N SER A 121 -3.41 -27.29 2.68
CA SER A 121 -4.29 -26.18 3.04
C SER A 121 -3.54 -24.85 3.14
N PHE A 122 -2.34 -24.83 3.74
CA PHE A 122 -1.55 -23.59 3.83
C PHE A 122 -1.22 -23.03 2.45
N VAL A 123 -0.71 -23.88 1.55
CA VAL A 123 -0.29 -23.47 0.20
C VAL A 123 -1.49 -23.08 -0.65
N VAL A 124 -2.55 -23.89 -0.65
CA VAL A 124 -3.75 -23.65 -1.47
C VAL A 124 -4.44 -22.35 -1.04
N ILE A 125 -4.62 -22.12 0.27
CA ILE A 125 -5.27 -20.89 0.75
C ILE A 125 -4.42 -19.66 0.42
N PHE A 126 -3.10 -19.72 0.64
CA PHE A 126 -2.17 -18.66 0.28
C PHE A 126 -2.28 -18.29 -1.21
N LEU A 127 -2.20 -19.28 -2.10
CA LEU A 127 -2.30 -19.08 -3.54
C LEU A 127 -3.69 -18.59 -3.96
N LEU A 128 -4.76 -19.15 -3.38
CA LEU A 128 -6.14 -18.73 -3.66
C LEU A 128 -6.33 -17.24 -3.36
N ILE A 129 -5.81 -16.73 -2.24
CA ILE A 129 -5.91 -15.30 -1.87
C ILE A 129 -5.12 -14.44 -2.86
N ILE A 130 -3.87 -14.82 -3.17
CA ILE A 130 -3.05 -14.07 -4.13
C ILE A 130 -3.73 -14.01 -5.50
N LEU A 131 -4.28 -15.12 -5.99
CA LEU A 131 -4.92 -15.15 -7.30
C LEU A 131 -6.26 -14.41 -7.30
N SER A 132 -7.11 -14.63 -6.29
CA SER A 132 -8.45 -14.02 -6.23
C SER A 132 -8.42 -12.50 -6.04
N ILE A 133 -7.46 -11.98 -5.27
CA ILE A 133 -7.31 -10.53 -5.08
C ILE A 133 -6.34 -9.93 -6.10
N GLY A 134 -5.24 -10.62 -6.39
CA GLY A 134 -4.19 -10.11 -7.26
C GLY A 134 -4.56 -10.04 -8.73
N ILE A 135 -5.27 -11.04 -9.29
CA ILE A 135 -5.64 -11.00 -10.72
C ILE A 135 -6.54 -9.79 -11.04
N PRO A 136 -7.63 -9.51 -10.30
CA PRO A 136 -8.44 -8.32 -10.56
C PRO A 136 -7.66 -7.01 -10.45
N GLN A 137 -6.75 -6.90 -9.47
CA GLN A 137 -5.92 -5.70 -9.30
C GLN A 137 -4.88 -5.57 -10.42
N PHE A 138 -4.27 -6.68 -10.86
CA PHE A 138 -3.38 -6.70 -12.01
C PHE A 138 -4.08 -6.20 -13.27
N ILE A 139 -5.26 -6.74 -13.57
CA ILE A 139 -6.09 -6.29 -14.71
C ILE A 139 -6.38 -4.80 -14.58
N LYS A 140 -6.72 -4.32 -13.37
CA LYS A 140 -6.99 -2.89 -13.15
C LYS A 140 -5.77 -2.02 -13.43
N VAL A 141 -4.59 -2.39 -12.93
CA VAL A 141 -3.36 -1.62 -13.11
C VAL A 141 -2.90 -1.62 -14.56
N GLU A 142 -2.93 -2.78 -15.22
CA GLU A 142 -2.52 -2.92 -16.63
C GLU A 142 -3.44 -2.12 -17.57
N ASN A 143 -4.72 -1.97 -17.20
CA ASN A 143 -5.69 -1.18 -17.98
C ASN A 143 -5.77 0.29 -17.55
N ARG A 144 -4.81 0.82 -16.76
CA ARG A 144 -4.75 2.25 -16.47
C ARG A 144 -4.49 3.03 -17.74
N PHE A 145 -5.27 4.08 -17.96
CA PHE A 145 -5.04 4.99 -19.06
C PHE A 145 -3.73 5.79 -18.84
N ASN A 146 -2.85 5.74 -19.84
CA ASN A 146 -1.60 6.47 -19.87
C ASN A 146 -1.33 6.98 -21.29
N ASP A 147 -1.41 8.29 -21.50
CA ASP A 147 -1.11 8.92 -22.80
C ASP A 147 0.38 9.23 -23.00
N ASN A 148 1.25 8.86 -22.04
CA ASN A 148 2.69 9.11 -22.02
C ASN A 148 3.08 10.59 -22.17
N ASN A 149 2.15 11.52 -21.94
CA ASN A 149 2.42 12.95 -21.95
C ASN A 149 2.38 13.52 -20.53
N PHE A 150 3.58 13.58 -19.94
CA PHE A 150 3.84 14.16 -18.62
C PHE A 150 4.29 15.63 -18.69
N GLY A 151 4.04 16.30 -19.82
CA GLY A 151 4.30 17.73 -19.98
C GLY A 151 3.31 18.61 -19.21
N LEU A 152 3.35 19.91 -19.50
CA LEU A 152 2.37 20.88 -19.00
C LEU A 152 0.96 20.46 -19.49
N ARG A 153 -0.02 20.36 -18.58
CA ARG A 153 -1.38 19.94 -18.94
C ARG A 153 -2.39 21.00 -18.54
N ILE A 154 -3.26 21.37 -19.47
CA ILE A 154 -4.51 22.03 -19.11
C ILE A 154 -5.53 20.94 -18.80
N ILE A 155 -6.01 20.88 -17.56
CA ILE A 155 -7.05 19.93 -17.15
C ILE A 155 -8.32 20.71 -16.88
N LYS A 156 -9.39 20.37 -17.62
CA LYS A 156 -10.75 20.88 -17.46
C LYS A 156 -11.56 19.83 -16.71
N GLY A 157 -12.07 20.16 -15.53
CA GLY A 157 -12.79 19.20 -14.70
C GLY A 157 -13.75 19.88 -13.74
N ASN A 158 -15.04 19.54 -13.83
CA ASN A 158 -16.11 19.97 -12.93
C ASN A 158 -16.01 21.46 -12.52
N ASP A 159 -16.10 22.35 -13.50
CA ASP A 159 -16.00 23.83 -13.37
C ASP A 159 -14.63 24.38 -12.92
N VAL A 160 -13.59 23.55 -12.88
CA VAL A 160 -12.20 24.00 -12.67
C VAL A 160 -11.41 23.82 -13.96
N THR A 161 -10.63 24.83 -14.32
CA THR A 161 -9.64 24.72 -15.39
C THR A 161 -8.30 25.28 -14.92
N LEU A 162 -7.28 24.43 -14.86
CA LEU A 162 -5.95 24.80 -14.36
C LEU A 162 -4.85 24.30 -15.30
N ASN A 163 -3.74 25.02 -15.29
CA ASN A 163 -2.46 24.53 -15.80
C ASN A 163 -1.79 23.68 -14.72
N TRP A 164 -1.50 22.43 -15.03
CA TRP A 164 -0.80 21.48 -14.16
C TRP A 164 0.63 21.30 -14.65
N ALA A 165 1.59 21.41 -13.73
CA ALA A 165 3.02 21.40 -14.05
C ALA A 165 3.45 20.14 -14.81
N ALA A 166 4.48 20.30 -15.64
CA ALA A 166 5.19 19.19 -16.27
C ALA A 166 6.03 18.42 -15.25
N GLU A 167 6.35 17.17 -15.56
CA GLU A 167 7.29 16.34 -14.79
C GLU A 167 8.61 17.08 -14.53
N GLY A 168 9.07 17.04 -13.28
CA GLY A 168 10.23 17.81 -12.81
C GLY A 168 9.97 18.42 -11.44
N VAL A 169 10.50 19.62 -11.18
CA VAL A 169 10.33 20.30 -9.87
C VAL A 169 8.87 20.51 -9.52
N GLY A 170 8.00 20.81 -10.50
CA GLY A 170 6.57 21.00 -10.25
C GLY A 170 5.74 19.71 -10.19
N PHE A 171 6.32 18.57 -10.55
CA PHE A 171 5.67 17.27 -10.58
C PHE A 171 6.71 16.15 -10.40
N PRO A 172 7.21 15.95 -9.16
CA PRO A 172 8.28 15.00 -8.89
C PRO A 172 7.80 13.55 -8.85
N LEU A 173 8.72 12.62 -9.12
CA LEU A 173 8.46 11.17 -9.08
C LEU A 173 8.60 10.54 -7.69
N HIS A 174 9.13 11.30 -6.72
CA HIS A 174 9.33 10.89 -5.34
C HIS A 174 8.64 11.86 -4.39
N GLY A 175 8.28 11.34 -3.22
CA GLY A 175 7.61 12.10 -2.18
C GLY A 175 8.50 13.09 -1.45
N THR A 176 7.87 14.02 -0.75
CA THR A 176 8.50 15.06 0.08
C THR A 176 7.55 15.50 1.20
N ASP A 177 8.07 16.26 2.16
CA ASP A 177 7.25 16.94 3.17
C ASP A 177 6.46 18.12 2.58
N TRP A 178 5.47 18.60 3.33
CA TRP A 178 4.53 19.63 2.86
C TRP A 178 5.19 20.99 2.61
N GLN A 179 6.15 21.39 3.44
CA GLN A 179 6.78 22.70 3.33
C GLN A 179 7.70 22.74 2.10
N THR A 180 8.47 21.67 1.88
CA THR A 180 9.29 21.52 0.68
C THR A 180 8.42 21.51 -0.58
N ALA A 181 7.28 20.79 -0.57
CA ALA A 181 6.33 20.81 -1.69
C ALA A 181 5.82 22.22 -2.02
N LYS A 182 5.45 22.98 -0.98
CA LYS A 182 4.97 24.36 -1.12
C LYS A 182 6.06 25.27 -1.70
N ASN A 183 7.25 25.25 -1.11
CA ASN A 183 8.39 26.05 -1.55
C ASN A 183 8.77 25.75 -3.01
N ASN A 184 8.77 24.47 -3.39
CA ASN A 184 9.12 24.07 -4.75
C ASN A 184 8.13 24.61 -5.78
N CYS A 185 6.83 24.68 -5.46
CA CYS A 185 5.86 25.33 -6.34
C CYS A 185 6.08 26.84 -6.42
N GLU A 186 6.28 27.52 -5.28
CA GLU A 186 6.45 28.98 -5.22
C GLU A 186 7.74 29.49 -5.90
N GLN A 187 8.74 28.62 -6.06
CA GLN A 187 10.00 28.94 -6.75
C GLN A 187 9.95 28.79 -8.27
N LEU A 188 8.90 28.18 -8.82
CA LEU A 188 8.74 28.07 -10.27
C LEU A 188 8.41 29.45 -10.87
N GLU A 189 8.88 29.72 -12.08
CA GLU A 189 8.56 30.97 -12.78
C GLU A 189 7.06 31.04 -13.11
N GLY A 190 6.41 32.10 -12.61
CA GLY A 190 4.97 32.34 -12.68
C GLY A 190 4.26 32.03 -11.36
N ASP A 191 2.94 32.26 -11.30
CA ASP A 191 2.13 32.12 -10.08
C ASP A 191 1.78 30.65 -9.76
N TRP A 192 2.79 29.79 -9.68
CA TRP A 192 2.63 28.38 -9.34
C TRP A 192 2.41 28.17 -7.84
N ARG A 193 1.49 27.26 -7.52
CA ARG A 193 1.13 26.93 -6.14
C ARG A 193 0.76 25.46 -6.00
N LEU A 194 0.67 24.99 -4.75
CA LEU A 194 -0.04 23.75 -4.47
C LEU A 194 -1.54 23.93 -4.78
N PRO A 195 -2.20 22.90 -5.34
CA PRO A 195 -3.64 22.91 -5.53
C PRO A 195 -4.38 22.77 -4.20
N THR A 196 -5.61 23.23 -4.15
CA THR A 196 -6.57 22.91 -3.07
C THR A 196 -7.06 21.46 -3.22
N ARG A 197 -7.71 20.93 -2.18
CA ARG A 197 -8.42 19.64 -2.25
C ARG A 197 -9.47 19.65 -3.35
N GLU A 198 -10.25 20.73 -3.43
CA GLU A 198 -11.36 20.86 -4.40
C GLU A 198 -10.83 20.80 -5.83
N GLU A 199 -9.72 21.49 -6.13
CA GLU A 199 -9.09 21.49 -7.45
C GLU A 199 -8.57 20.11 -7.84
N ILE A 200 -7.93 19.37 -6.93
CA ILE A 200 -7.50 18.00 -7.21
C ILE A 200 -8.72 17.09 -7.43
N VAL A 201 -9.68 17.10 -6.51
CA VAL A 201 -10.89 16.26 -6.56
C VAL A 201 -11.65 16.47 -7.87
N ARG A 202 -11.87 17.73 -8.26
CA ARG A 202 -12.56 18.09 -9.52
C ARG A 202 -11.76 17.75 -10.77
N SER A 203 -10.44 17.67 -10.69
CA SER A 203 -9.55 17.33 -11.80
C SER A 203 -9.29 15.83 -11.98
N MET A 204 -9.79 15.00 -11.06
CA MET A 204 -9.63 13.55 -11.13
C MET A 204 -10.25 12.95 -12.39
N THR A 205 -9.64 11.89 -12.91
CA THR A 205 -10.08 11.24 -14.14
C THR A 205 -10.11 9.71 -14.02
N ARG A 206 -10.87 9.10 -14.91
CA ARG A 206 -10.89 7.66 -15.18
C ARG A 206 -11.06 7.44 -16.67
N LYS A 207 -10.17 6.67 -17.29
CA LYS A 207 -10.10 6.41 -18.73
C LYS A 207 -10.15 7.69 -19.57
N ASN A 208 -9.33 8.68 -19.19
CA ASN A 208 -9.27 10.01 -19.82
C ASN A 208 -10.59 10.81 -19.79
N LYS A 209 -11.51 10.47 -18.90
CA LYS A 209 -12.76 11.22 -18.67
C LYS A 209 -12.75 11.77 -17.26
N ASN A 210 -13.30 12.96 -17.08
CA ASN A 210 -13.48 13.53 -15.74
C ASN A 210 -14.31 12.57 -14.86
N ALA A 211 -13.94 12.45 -13.59
CA ALA A 211 -14.56 11.54 -12.63
C ALA A 211 -15.82 12.10 -11.94
N GLY A 212 -16.20 13.35 -12.23
CA GLY A 212 -17.33 14.04 -11.60
C GLY A 212 -17.07 14.37 -10.13
N GLY A 213 -15.82 14.65 -9.77
CA GLY A 213 -15.40 14.80 -8.38
C GLY A 213 -15.96 16.07 -7.74
N SER A 214 -16.54 15.95 -6.53
CA SER A 214 -16.96 17.08 -5.69
C SER A 214 -16.76 16.76 -4.21
N ILE A 215 -16.66 17.77 -3.34
CA ILE A 215 -16.56 17.58 -1.89
C ILE A 215 -17.89 17.90 -1.23
N VAL A 216 -18.46 16.92 -0.51
CA VAL A 216 -19.68 17.07 0.28
C VAL A 216 -19.37 16.69 1.72
N ASN A 217 -19.56 17.62 2.67
CA ASN A 217 -19.25 17.43 4.09
C ASN A 217 -17.80 16.97 4.36
N GLY A 218 -16.84 17.48 3.58
CA GLY A 218 -15.42 17.11 3.70
C GLY A 218 -15.06 15.74 3.11
N ILE A 219 -16.01 15.04 2.50
CA ILE A 219 -15.80 13.75 1.82
C ILE A 219 -15.87 13.97 0.31
N ALA A 220 -14.86 13.50 -0.41
CA ALA A 220 -14.88 13.51 -1.87
C ALA A 220 -15.86 12.44 -2.39
N GLN A 221 -16.73 12.85 -3.31
CA GLN A 221 -17.67 12.01 -4.04
C GLN A 221 -17.35 12.07 -5.53
N TYR A 222 -17.59 10.97 -6.23
CA TYR A 222 -17.31 10.83 -7.65
C TYR A 222 -18.43 10.05 -8.32
N GLU A 223 -18.78 10.43 -9.56
CA GLU A 223 -19.67 9.65 -10.42
C GLU A 223 -18.99 8.34 -10.84
N ILE A 224 -17.68 8.40 -11.09
CA ILE A 224 -16.84 7.26 -11.45
C ILE A 224 -15.61 7.29 -10.55
N ARG A 225 -15.29 6.17 -9.88
CA ARG A 225 -14.10 6.09 -9.03
C ARG A 225 -12.82 6.40 -9.85
N PRO A 226 -12.04 7.43 -9.48
CA PRO A 226 -10.82 7.76 -10.19
C PRO A 226 -9.71 6.74 -9.93
N ASP A 227 -8.68 6.80 -10.75
CA ASP A 227 -7.49 5.96 -10.61
C ASP A 227 -6.22 6.77 -10.96
N LYS A 228 -5.06 6.15 -10.76
CA LYS A 228 -3.76 6.74 -11.01
C LYS A 228 -3.45 6.77 -12.51
N GLU A 229 -4.10 7.69 -13.21
CA GLU A 229 -4.07 7.81 -14.67
C GLU A 229 -3.70 9.22 -15.13
N THR A 230 -3.16 9.31 -16.35
CA THR A 230 -3.00 10.59 -17.04
C THR A 230 -4.37 11.19 -17.35
N PRO A 231 -4.53 12.52 -17.37
CA PRO A 231 -3.47 13.53 -17.38
C PRO A 231 -2.96 13.97 -16.01
N LEU A 232 -3.63 13.62 -14.91
CA LEU A 232 -3.34 14.17 -13.58
C LEU A 232 -2.19 13.43 -12.87
N TRP A 233 -2.17 12.10 -13.00
CA TRP A 233 -1.18 11.24 -12.36
C TRP A 233 -0.20 10.66 -13.37
N ASN A 234 1.01 10.36 -12.91
CA ASN A 234 1.94 9.48 -13.63
C ASN A 234 1.74 8.07 -13.06
N PRO A 235 1.18 7.12 -13.84
CA PRO A 235 0.97 5.73 -13.38
C PRO A 235 2.26 5.03 -12.96
N ASN A 236 3.40 5.48 -13.52
CA ASN A 236 4.72 4.91 -13.31
C ASN A 236 5.56 5.64 -12.23
N SER A 237 4.95 6.55 -11.47
CA SER A 237 5.57 7.19 -10.30
C SER A 237 5.28 6.38 -9.04
N GLN A 238 6.12 6.45 -8.00
CA GLN A 238 5.76 5.91 -6.68
C GLN A 238 4.69 6.76 -5.96
N VAL A 239 4.53 8.03 -6.36
CA VAL A 239 3.61 8.97 -5.72
C VAL A 239 2.15 8.55 -5.92
N ILE A 240 1.41 8.40 -4.81
CA ILE A 240 -0.01 8.06 -4.78
C ILE A 240 -0.86 9.06 -3.99
N TYR A 241 -0.23 10.03 -3.32
CA TYR A 241 -0.89 11.15 -2.66
C TYR A 241 -0.28 12.47 -3.11
N TYR A 242 -1.13 13.46 -3.35
CA TYR A 242 -0.71 14.84 -3.59
C TYR A 242 -1.02 15.73 -2.39
N TRP A 243 -0.01 16.48 -1.97
CA TRP A 243 -0.19 17.60 -1.03
C TRP A 243 -1.10 18.66 -1.61
N THR A 244 -1.86 19.26 -0.71
CA THR A 244 -2.74 20.39 -1.02
C THR A 244 -2.19 21.65 -0.35
N SER A 245 -2.61 22.82 -0.82
CA SER A 245 -2.30 24.11 -0.17
C SER A 245 -3.00 24.27 1.20
N GLU A 246 -4.00 23.44 1.50
CA GLU A 246 -4.83 23.58 2.68
C GLU A 246 -4.21 22.92 3.93
N SER A 247 -4.00 23.75 4.95
CA SER A 247 -3.59 23.32 6.28
C SER A 247 -4.83 22.89 7.08
N LYS A 248 -4.78 21.74 7.75
CA LYS A 248 -5.82 21.33 8.72
C LYS A 248 -5.61 22.03 10.06
N ASN A 249 -4.36 22.12 10.49
CA ASN A 249 -3.91 22.84 11.69
C ASN A 249 -2.40 23.14 11.57
N GLU A 250 -1.77 23.62 12.64
CA GLU A 250 -0.34 23.98 12.64
C GLU A 250 0.57 22.81 12.19
N GLN A 251 0.25 21.58 12.61
CA GLN A 251 1.10 20.41 12.40
C GLN A 251 0.68 19.53 11.22
N ARG A 252 -0.54 19.71 10.69
CA ARG A 252 -1.14 18.79 9.71
C ARG A 252 -1.69 19.52 8.49
N ALA A 253 -1.54 18.89 7.33
CA ALA A 253 -2.06 19.36 6.05
C ALA A 253 -2.84 18.26 5.35
N TYR A 254 -3.69 18.65 4.39
CA TYR A 254 -4.49 17.72 3.62
C TYR A 254 -3.74 17.15 2.41
N LEU A 255 -4.08 15.91 2.08
CA LEU A 255 -3.64 15.17 0.92
C LEU A 255 -4.85 14.62 0.17
N VAL A 256 -4.70 14.43 -1.13
CA VAL A 256 -5.66 13.68 -1.94
C VAL A 256 -4.97 12.49 -2.58
N ALA A 257 -5.53 11.29 -2.38
CA ALA A 257 -5.05 10.05 -2.95
C ALA A 257 -5.53 9.88 -4.40
N TYR A 258 -4.79 9.15 -5.24
CA TYR A 258 -5.19 8.90 -6.64
C TYR A 258 -6.56 8.25 -6.83
N ASN A 259 -7.02 7.50 -5.82
CA ASN A 259 -8.31 6.83 -5.82
C ASN A 259 -9.44 7.71 -5.24
N GLY A 260 -9.13 8.98 -4.97
CA GLY A 260 -10.06 10.03 -4.63
C GLY A 260 -10.23 10.31 -3.14
N TYR A 261 -9.60 9.56 -2.23
CA TYR A 261 -9.72 9.82 -0.79
C TYR A 261 -9.00 11.10 -0.37
N ILE A 262 -9.66 11.87 0.50
CA ILE A 262 -9.06 13.00 1.22
C ILE A 262 -8.56 12.49 2.56
N LEU A 263 -7.31 12.80 2.87
CA LEU A 263 -6.63 12.40 4.10
C LEU A 263 -5.92 13.61 4.70
N ASP A 264 -5.50 13.50 5.95
CA ASP A 264 -4.57 14.46 6.54
C ASP A 264 -3.38 13.75 7.17
N ARG A 265 -2.20 14.37 7.05
CA ARG A 265 -0.93 13.85 7.55
C ARG A 265 -0.13 14.95 8.24
N SER A 266 0.88 14.54 9.01
CA SER A 266 1.87 15.47 9.57
C SER A 266 2.59 16.19 8.43
N LYS A 267 2.74 17.52 8.54
CA LYS A 267 3.47 18.32 7.56
C LYS A 267 4.92 17.88 7.38
N THR A 268 5.51 17.27 8.41
CA THR A 268 6.87 16.73 8.41
C THR A 268 6.97 15.30 7.85
N SER A 269 5.84 14.67 7.52
CA SER A 269 5.84 13.33 6.92
C SER A 269 6.33 13.43 5.48
N ALA A 270 7.36 12.65 5.13
CA ALA A 270 7.95 12.65 3.78
C ALA A 270 8.15 11.23 3.21
N PRO A 271 7.14 10.32 3.26
CA PRO A 271 7.29 9.03 2.62
C PRO A 271 7.37 9.18 1.10
N ASN A 272 8.15 8.33 0.43
CA ASN A 272 8.40 8.41 -1.01
C ASN A 272 7.16 8.35 -1.91
N TYR A 273 6.02 7.90 -1.37
CA TYR A 273 4.75 7.83 -2.08
C TYR A 273 3.87 9.09 -1.95
N GLN A 274 4.34 10.14 -1.26
CA GLN A 274 3.57 11.33 -0.94
C GLN A 274 4.24 12.58 -1.52
N GLY A 275 3.77 13.02 -2.67
CA GLY A 275 4.36 14.12 -3.45
C GLY A 275 3.37 15.26 -3.66
N TYR A 276 3.49 15.93 -4.80
CA TYR A 276 2.62 17.03 -5.20
C TYR A 276 2.62 17.19 -6.71
N ARG A 277 1.70 18.01 -7.21
CA ARG A 277 1.77 18.55 -8.54
C ARG A 277 1.30 20.00 -8.51
N CYS A 278 2.17 20.92 -8.91
CA CYS A 278 1.86 22.35 -8.87
C CYS A 278 0.82 22.70 -9.92
N VAL A 279 0.02 23.71 -9.59
CA VAL A 279 -0.97 24.30 -10.47
C VAL A 279 -0.78 25.81 -10.58
N LYS A 280 -1.28 26.38 -11.67
CA LYS A 280 -1.51 27.81 -11.82
C LYS A 280 -2.81 28.04 -12.59
N ASP A 281 -3.39 29.21 -12.40
CA ASP A 281 -4.57 29.63 -13.15
C ASP A 281 -4.21 29.85 -14.65
N ILE A 282 -5.23 29.96 -15.51
CA ILE A 282 -5.06 30.22 -16.95
C ILE A 282 -4.94 31.72 -17.21
#